data_AF-A0A165GJC7-F1
#
_entry.id   AF-A0A165GJC7-F1
#
_cell.length_a   1.000
_cell.length_b   1.000
_cell.length_c   1.000
_cell.angle_alpha   90.00
_cell.angle_beta   90.00
_cell.angle_gamma   90.00
#
_symmetry.space_group_name_H-M   'P 1'
#
loop_
_entity.id
_entity.type
_entity.pdbx_description
1 polymer ?
#
loop_
_entity_poly.entity_id
_entity_poly.type
_entity_poly.pdbx_seq_one_letter_code
_entity_poly.pdbx_strand_id
1 'polypeptide(L)'
;DCCHKMNLALLQIGELPEFAPMIADLKAILVYMHKSIYAAEHFNDARAAFNIKNGLTMIGETCFSTYTWAVISVHDCLPAFYDIISKPELGIVIDILNTHDTIEFEYNLMRFIALTSLFVKAIKCLELAYSTIADVYLFWLTVVAHLADLFINNVVNLSPSTIDAV
;
A
#
# COMPACT_ATOMS: atom_id res chain seq x y z
N ASP A 1 19.03 -11.16 7.97
CA ASP A 1 18.28 -11.45 9.22
C ASP A 1 16.81 -11.73 8.89
N CYS A 2 15.97 -12.02 9.89
CA CYS A 2 14.55 -12.35 9.72
C CYS A 2 13.72 -11.19 9.12
N CYS A 3 13.97 -9.95 9.54
CA CYS A 3 13.33 -8.77 8.97
C CYS A 3 13.69 -8.62 7.48
N HIS A 4 14.96 -8.86 7.12
CA HIS A 4 15.38 -8.86 5.72
C HIS A 4 14.65 -9.93 4.90
N LYS A 5 14.47 -11.15 5.43
CA LYS A 5 13.73 -12.21 4.74
C LYS A 5 12.24 -11.89 4.56
N MET A 6 11.60 -11.30 5.56
CA MET A 6 10.22 -10.82 5.43
C MET A 6 10.09 -9.67 4.41
N ASN A 7 11.09 -8.78 4.34
CA ASN A 7 11.13 -7.74 3.31
C ASN A 7 11.28 -8.31 1.89
N LEU A 8 12.03 -9.41 1.71
CA LEU A 8 12.11 -10.08 0.40
C LEU A 8 10.77 -10.73 0.00
N ALA A 9 10.02 -11.28 0.95
CA ALA A 9 8.67 -11.77 0.65
C ALA A 9 7.74 -10.65 0.18
N LEU A 10 7.83 -9.46 0.78
CA LEU A 10 7.10 -8.27 0.33
C LEU A 10 7.49 -7.85 -1.10
N LEU A 11 8.79 -7.94 -1.45
CA LEU A 11 9.23 -7.71 -2.82
C LEU A 11 8.55 -8.69 -3.79
N GLN A 12 8.56 -9.99 -3.48
CA GLN A 12 7.96 -11.00 -4.35
C GLN A 12 6.46 -10.78 -4.55
N ILE A 13 5.72 -10.43 -3.48
CA ILE A 13 4.31 -10.04 -3.58
C ILE A 13 4.15 -8.78 -4.46
N GLY A 14 5.05 -7.80 -4.34
CA GLY A 14 5.10 -6.62 -5.19
C GLY A 14 5.41 -6.88 -6.65
N GLU A 15 6.09 -7.99 -6.97
CA GLU A 15 6.47 -8.36 -8.34
C GLU A 15 5.40 -9.22 -9.04
N LEU A 16 4.32 -9.58 -8.34
CA LEU A 16 3.20 -10.32 -8.94
C LEU A 16 2.59 -9.51 -10.10
N PRO A 17 2.40 -10.12 -11.30
CA PRO A 17 1.88 -9.42 -12.47
C PRO A 17 0.54 -8.73 -12.23
N GLU A 18 -0.28 -9.31 -11.34
CA GLU A 18 -1.60 -8.78 -10.97
C GLU A 18 -1.53 -7.41 -10.26
N PHE A 19 -0.42 -7.09 -9.58
CA PHE A 19 -0.24 -5.80 -8.91
C PHE A 19 0.60 -4.80 -9.71
N ALA A 20 1.22 -5.22 -10.82
CA ALA A 20 2.10 -4.36 -11.60
C ALA A 20 1.42 -3.07 -12.11
N PRO A 21 0.17 -3.09 -12.63
CA PRO A 21 -0.53 -1.86 -13.03
C PRO A 21 -0.74 -0.91 -11.85
N MET A 22 -1.30 -1.41 -10.75
CA MET A 22 -1.55 -0.63 -9.54
C MET A 22 -0.25 -0.01 -8.98
N ILE A 23 0.87 -0.74 -8.98
CA ILE A 23 2.16 -0.21 -8.52
C ILE A 23 2.69 0.89 -9.43
N ALA A 24 2.47 0.79 -10.75
CA ALA A 24 2.83 1.84 -11.68
C ALA A 24 2.01 3.12 -11.42
N ASP A 25 0.71 2.99 -11.20
CA ASP A 25 -0.19 4.09 -10.89
C ASP A 25 0.13 4.75 -9.55
N LEU A 26 0.39 3.93 -8.51
CA LEU A 26 0.85 4.40 -7.20
C LEU A 26 2.09 5.31 -7.35
N LYS A 27 3.08 4.86 -8.12
CA LYS A 27 4.30 5.64 -8.38
C LYS A 27 3.99 6.94 -9.12
N ALA A 28 3.10 6.91 -10.11
CA ALA A 28 2.69 8.09 -10.86
C ALA A 28 2.03 9.15 -9.94
N ILE A 29 1.11 8.72 -9.06
CA ILE A 29 0.47 9.60 -8.07
C ILE A 29 1.53 10.23 -7.16
N LEU A 30 2.41 9.44 -6.57
CA LEU A 30 3.43 9.95 -5.63
C LEU A 30 4.39 10.93 -6.32
N VAL A 31 4.81 10.63 -7.56
CA VAL A 31 5.68 11.53 -8.33
C VAL A 31 4.97 12.84 -8.67
N TYR A 32 3.69 12.80 -9.05
CA TYR A 32 2.90 13.99 -9.31
C TYR A 32 2.80 14.87 -8.05
N MET A 33 2.41 14.26 -6.91
CA MET A 33 2.26 14.97 -5.64
C MET A 33 3.58 15.52 -5.09
N HIS A 34 4.70 14.84 -5.37
CA HIS A 34 6.01 15.36 -5.00
C HIS A 34 6.42 16.58 -5.83
N LYS A 35 6.01 16.65 -7.11
CA LYS A 35 6.38 17.73 -8.03
C LYS A 35 5.44 18.94 -7.94
N SER A 36 4.16 18.72 -7.72
CA SER A 36 3.14 19.77 -7.72
C SER A 36 2.93 20.31 -6.30
N ILE A 37 3.66 21.37 -5.94
CA ILE A 37 3.47 22.07 -4.65
C ILE A 37 2.02 22.52 -4.50
N TYR A 38 1.45 23.07 -5.57
CA TYR A 38 0.06 23.53 -5.61
C TYR A 38 -0.94 22.41 -5.29
N ALA A 39 -0.81 21.24 -5.93
CA ALA A 39 -1.69 20.10 -5.62
C ALA A 39 -1.44 19.57 -4.21
N ALA A 40 -0.18 19.54 -3.76
CA ALA A 40 0.19 19.09 -2.42
C ALA A 40 -0.38 19.98 -1.30
N GLU A 41 -0.41 21.30 -1.49
CA GLU A 41 -1.03 22.23 -0.53
C GLU A 41 -2.53 22.00 -0.42
N HIS A 42 -3.26 22.00 -1.55
CA HIS A 42 -4.69 21.72 -1.56
C HIS A 42 -5.03 20.33 -1.02
N PHE A 43 -4.21 19.33 -1.33
CA PHE A 43 -4.33 18.00 -0.76
C PHE A 43 -4.18 18.01 0.75
N ASN A 44 -3.21 18.74 1.31
CA ASN A 44 -3.02 18.82 2.75
C ASN A 44 -4.18 19.52 3.46
N ASP A 45 -4.77 20.54 2.84
CA ASP A 45 -5.97 21.20 3.35
C ASP A 45 -7.17 20.22 3.37
N ALA A 46 -7.39 19.50 2.26
CA ALA A 46 -8.44 18.48 2.18
C ALA A 46 -8.22 17.37 3.21
N ARG A 47 -6.97 16.90 3.35
CA ARG A 47 -6.57 15.88 4.32
C ARG A 47 -6.87 16.31 5.76
N ALA A 48 -6.59 17.57 6.10
CA ALA A 48 -6.94 18.15 7.39
C ALA A 48 -8.47 18.21 7.60
N ALA A 49 -9.25 18.56 6.57
CA ALA A 49 -10.71 18.60 6.62
C ALA A 49 -11.33 17.20 6.87
N PHE A 50 -10.74 16.15 6.30
CA PHE A 50 -11.15 14.75 6.55
C PHE A 50 -10.53 14.13 7.82
N ASN A 51 -9.77 14.89 8.62
CA ASN A 51 -9.08 14.41 9.82
C ASN A 51 -8.12 13.22 9.56
N ILE A 52 -7.52 13.20 8.36
CA ILE A 52 -6.54 12.19 7.97
C ILE A 52 -5.17 12.64 8.49
N LYS A 53 -4.67 11.96 9.52
CA LYS A 53 -3.44 12.39 10.22
C LYS A 53 -2.17 12.13 9.42
N ASN A 54 -2.09 10.97 8.77
CA ASN A 54 -0.91 10.53 8.05
C ASN A 54 -0.91 11.08 6.63
N GLY A 55 0.25 11.53 6.15
CA GLY A 55 0.40 11.99 4.76
C GLY A 55 0.85 10.85 3.86
N LEU A 56 1.14 11.19 2.60
CA LEU A 56 1.69 10.24 1.65
C LEU A 56 3.08 9.77 2.10
N THR A 57 3.29 8.46 2.03
CA THR A 57 4.60 7.85 2.30
C THR A 57 5.34 7.65 0.98
N MET A 58 6.56 8.18 0.90
CA MET A 58 7.44 7.96 -0.24
C MET A 58 8.00 6.54 -0.23
N ILE A 59 8.12 5.94 -1.40
CA ILE A 59 8.75 4.63 -1.59
C ILE A 59 10.27 4.82 -1.48
N GLY A 60 10.90 4.09 -0.56
CA GLY A 60 12.36 4.06 -0.42
C GLY A 60 13.00 3.10 -1.42
N GLU A 61 14.23 3.37 -1.83
CA GLU A 61 14.95 2.57 -2.84
C GLU A 61 15.25 1.13 -2.39
N THR A 62 15.44 0.91 -1.08
CA THR A 62 16.00 -0.35 -0.56
C THR A 62 15.12 -1.05 0.48
N CYS A 63 13.97 -0.48 0.86
CA CYS A 63 13.10 -1.01 1.91
C CYS A 63 11.72 -1.34 1.36
N PHE A 64 11.48 -2.61 1.04
CA PHE A 64 10.23 -3.05 0.41
C PHE A 64 8.99 -2.83 1.28
N SER A 65 9.14 -2.79 2.61
CA SER A 65 8.05 -2.36 3.49
C SER A 65 7.51 -0.96 3.19
N THR A 66 8.31 -0.07 2.59
CA THR A 66 7.87 1.27 2.18
C THR A 66 6.87 1.24 1.02
N TYR A 67 6.83 0.18 0.20
CA TYR A 67 5.77 0.00 -0.80
C TYR A 67 4.42 -0.18 -0.11
N THR A 68 4.34 -1.09 0.88
CA THR A 68 3.11 -1.30 1.63
C THR A 68 2.68 -0.04 2.37
N TRP A 69 3.61 0.70 3.00
CA TRP A 69 3.27 1.96 3.64
C TRP A 69 2.80 3.04 2.65
N ALA A 70 3.42 3.10 1.46
CA ALA A 70 2.98 3.98 0.38
C ALA A 70 1.55 3.65 -0.09
N VAL A 71 1.26 2.36 -0.34
CA VAL A 71 -0.08 1.87 -0.69
C VAL A 71 -1.10 2.24 0.38
N ILE A 72 -0.81 1.95 1.66
CA ILE A 72 -1.68 2.31 2.78
C ILE A 72 -1.93 3.82 2.80
N SER A 73 -0.87 4.63 2.67
CA SER A 73 -1.01 6.08 2.73
C SER A 73 -1.83 6.67 1.59
N VAL A 74 -1.72 6.12 0.38
CA VAL A 74 -2.54 6.54 -0.76
C VAL A 74 -3.99 6.11 -0.56
N HIS A 75 -4.23 4.86 -0.15
CA HIS A 75 -5.57 4.35 0.17
C HIS A 75 -6.27 5.21 1.24
N ASP A 76 -5.59 5.47 2.35
CA ASP A 76 -6.14 6.29 3.45
C ASP A 76 -6.42 7.74 3.01
N CYS A 77 -5.70 8.24 2.00
CA CYS A 77 -5.83 9.59 1.48
C CYS A 77 -6.76 9.72 0.26
N LEU A 78 -7.38 8.63 -0.22
CA LEU A 78 -8.33 8.68 -1.35
C LEU A 78 -9.44 9.73 -1.16
N PRO A 79 -10.07 9.90 0.03
CA PRO A 79 -11.07 10.95 0.22
C PRO A 79 -10.53 12.36 -0.05
N ALA A 80 -9.29 12.64 0.36
CA ALA A 80 -8.66 13.94 0.12
C ALA A 80 -8.33 14.13 -1.37
N PHE A 81 -7.91 13.07 -2.06
CA PHE A 81 -7.71 13.12 -3.51
C PHE A 81 -9.02 13.40 -4.26
N TYR A 82 -10.11 12.70 -3.93
CA TYR A 82 -11.38 12.94 -4.60
C TYR A 82 -11.94 14.33 -4.33
N ASP A 83 -11.76 14.88 -3.14
CA ASP A 83 -12.19 16.24 -2.83
C ASP A 83 -11.48 17.30 -3.71
N ILE A 84 -10.15 17.22 -3.84
CA ILE A 84 -9.41 18.19 -4.67
C ILE A 84 -9.68 18.01 -6.16
N ILE A 85 -9.91 16.77 -6.61
CA ILE A 85 -10.23 16.44 -8.01
C ILE A 85 -11.65 16.92 -8.37
N SER A 86 -12.60 16.81 -7.42
CA SER A 86 -14.00 17.20 -7.63
C SER A 86 -14.20 18.70 -7.82
N LYS A 87 -13.16 19.52 -7.58
CA LYS A 87 -13.15 20.99 -7.66
C LYS A 87 -12.52 21.42 -8.99
N PRO A 88 -13.29 21.57 -10.08
CA PRO A 88 -12.75 21.88 -11.40
C PRO A 88 -11.98 23.22 -11.44
N GLU A 89 -12.31 24.15 -10.54
CA GLU A 89 -11.62 25.44 -10.39
C GLU A 89 -10.15 25.31 -9.97
N LEU A 90 -9.75 24.18 -9.36
CA LEU A 90 -8.36 23.92 -9.00
C LEU A 90 -7.55 23.42 -10.19
N GLY A 91 -8.19 22.90 -11.25
CA GLY A 91 -7.49 22.35 -12.41
C GLY A 91 -6.53 21.19 -12.09
N ILE A 92 -6.70 20.53 -10.94
CA ILE A 92 -5.89 19.39 -10.51
C ILE A 92 -6.42 18.14 -11.20
N VAL A 93 -5.56 17.50 -11.98
CA VAL A 93 -5.89 16.28 -12.72
C VAL A 93 -4.91 15.19 -12.31
N ILE A 94 -5.45 14.09 -11.78
CA ILE A 94 -4.72 12.86 -11.49
C ILE A 94 -5.41 11.77 -12.31
N ASP A 95 -4.87 11.48 -13.50
CA ASP A 95 -5.54 10.70 -14.55
C ASP A 95 -6.14 9.38 -14.03
N ILE A 96 -5.37 8.59 -13.27
CA ILE A 96 -5.85 7.31 -12.73
C ILE A 96 -7.08 7.46 -11.83
N LEU A 97 -7.17 8.54 -11.05
CA LEU A 97 -8.30 8.80 -10.13
C LEU A 97 -9.51 9.46 -10.82
N ASN A 98 -9.37 9.82 -12.10
CA ASN A 98 -10.41 10.45 -12.93
C ASN A 98 -11.09 9.49 -13.92
N THR A 99 -10.70 8.21 -13.93
CA THR A 99 -11.14 7.23 -14.92
C THR A 99 -12.13 6.22 -14.33
N HIS A 100 -12.73 5.39 -15.18
CA HIS A 100 -13.51 4.24 -14.72
C HIS A 100 -12.64 3.18 -14.02
N ASP A 101 -11.32 3.22 -14.22
CA ASP A 101 -10.35 2.29 -13.65
C ASP A 101 -10.07 2.58 -12.17
N THR A 102 -10.59 3.69 -11.62
CA THR A 102 -10.47 4.06 -10.20
C THR A 102 -10.96 2.95 -9.26
N ILE A 103 -12.08 2.28 -9.57
CA ILE A 103 -12.62 1.20 -8.73
C ILE A 103 -11.66 0.02 -8.69
N GLU A 104 -11.08 -0.33 -9.85
CA GLU A 104 -10.10 -1.42 -9.94
C GLU A 104 -8.80 -1.06 -9.23
N PHE A 105 -8.34 0.19 -9.35
CA PHE A 105 -7.19 0.69 -8.62
C PHE A 105 -7.40 0.61 -7.11
N GLU A 106 -8.50 1.14 -6.58
CA GLU A 106 -8.85 1.04 -5.15
C GLU A 106 -8.94 -0.40 -4.68
N TYR A 107 -9.59 -1.25 -5.47
CA TYR A 107 -9.71 -2.67 -5.17
C TYR A 107 -8.35 -3.34 -5.07
N ASN A 108 -7.43 -3.04 -5.99
CA ASN A 108 -6.08 -3.56 -5.97
C ASN A 108 -5.23 -3.00 -4.82
N LEU A 109 -5.42 -1.75 -4.41
CA LEU A 109 -4.82 -1.22 -3.18
C LEU A 109 -5.26 -2.04 -1.96
N MET A 110 -6.56 -2.29 -1.81
CA MET A 110 -7.10 -3.06 -0.68
C MET A 110 -6.54 -4.49 -0.64
N ARG A 111 -6.48 -5.18 -1.78
CA ARG A 111 -5.90 -6.54 -1.90
C ARG A 111 -4.44 -6.56 -1.51
N PHE A 112 -3.66 -5.60 -2.01
CA PHE A 112 -2.25 -5.48 -1.68
C PHE A 112 -2.02 -5.22 -0.19
N ILE A 113 -2.83 -4.36 0.43
CA ILE A 113 -2.80 -4.09 1.88
C ILE A 113 -3.14 -5.37 2.66
N ALA A 114 -4.16 -6.11 2.24
CA ALA A 114 -4.57 -7.34 2.91
C ALA A 114 -3.44 -8.38 2.95
N LEU A 115 -2.68 -8.52 1.85
CA LEU A 115 -1.55 -9.44 1.76
C LEU A 115 -0.31 -8.97 2.55
N THR A 116 -0.01 -7.67 2.51
CA THR A 116 1.30 -7.17 2.93
C THR A 116 1.31 -6.52 4.32
N SER A 117 0.15 -6.11 4.85
CA SER A 117 0.07 -5.33 6.09
C SER A 117 0.61 -6.07 7.33
N LEU A 118 0.43 -7.39 7.42
CA LEU A 118 0.97 -8.15 8.55
C LEU A 118 2.50 -8.32 8.47
N PHE A 119 3.07 -8.44 7.28
CA PHE A 119 4.52 -8.47 7.12
C PHE A 119 5.16 -7.18 7.62
N VAL A 120 4.64 -6.01 7.21
CA VAL A 120 5.23 -4.73 7.65
C VAL A 120 5.07 -4.49 9.15
N LYS A 121 3.95 -4.93 9.75
CA LYS A 121 3.75 -4.89 11.21
C LYS A 121 4.75 -5.82 11.92
N ALA A 122 4.91 -7.05 11.43
CA ALA A 122 5.87 -8.01 11.97
C ALA A 122 7.32 -7.48 11.90
N ILE A 123 7.75 -6.98 10.74
CA ILE A 123 9.07 -6.35 10.55
C ILE A 123 9.26 -5.23 11.57
N LYS A 124 8.27 -4.33 11.69
CA LYS A 124 8.37 -3.19 12.59
C LYS A 124 8.50 -3.61 14.06
N CYS A 125 7.78 -4.66 14.47
CA CYS A 125 7.89 -5.22 15.81
C CYS A 125 9.26 -5.89 16.05
N LEU A 126 9.80 -6.58 15.05
CA LEU A 126 11.10 -7.28 15.15
C LEU A 126 12.30 -6.35 15.13
N GLU A 127 12.18 -5.19 14.49
CA GLU A 127 13.19 -4.12 14.52
C GLU A 127 13.30 -3.43 15.89
N LEU A 128 12.34 -3.65 16.80
CA LEU A 128 12.43 -3.14 18.18
C LEU A 128 13.52 -3.88 18.96
N ALA A 129 14.20 -3.16 19.85
CA ALA A 129 15.41 -3.61 20.55
C ALA A 129 15.27 -4.84 21.46
N TYR A 130 14.05 -5.37 21.65
CA TYR A 130 13.74 -6.45 22.59
C TYR A 130 13.12 -7.69 21.93
N SER A 131 13.22 -7.85 20.61
CA SER A 131 12.69 -9.01 19.91
C SER A 131 13.46 -10.29 20.28
N THR A 132 12.71 -11.34 20.61
CA THR A 132 13.24 -12.68 20.90
C THR A 132 13.04 -13.62 19.72
N ILE A 133 13.72 -14.78 19.73
CA ILE A 133 13.52 -15.83 18.73
C ILE A 133 12.07 -16.34 18.76
N ALA A 134 11.43 -16.35 19.93
CA ALA A 134 10.02 -16.72 20.06
C ALA A 134 9.11 -15.73 19.31
N ASP A 135 9.40 -14.43 19.38
CA ASP A 135 8.66 -13.39 18.64
C ASP A 135 8.81 -13.57 17.12
N VAL A 136 10.02 -13.90 16.64
CA VAL A 136 10.25 -14.21 15.22
C VAL A 136 9.36 -15.36 14.76
N TYR A 137 9.33 -16.45 15.51
CA TYR A 137 8.50 -17.61 15.18
C TYR A 137 7.00 -17.28 15.22
N LEU A 138 6.55 -16.57 16.26
CA LEU A 138 5.15 -16.20 16.44
C LEU A 138 4.65 -15.26 15.33
N PHE A 139 5.43 -14.23 14.98
CA PHE A 139 5.05 -13.31 13.91
C PHE A 139 5.04 -14.00 12.55
N TRP A 140 6.03 -14.86 12.27
CA TRP A 140 6.02 -15.66 11.04
C TRP A 140 4.77 -16.55 10.95
N LEU A 141 4.44 -17.28 12.01
CA LEU A 141 3.26 -18.15 12.05
C LEU A 141 1.97 -17.35 11.85
N THR A 142 1.88 -16.16 12.45
CA THR A 142 0.73 -15.26 12.31
C THR A 142 0.56 -14.79 10.86
N VAL A 143 1.66 -14.40 10.21
CA VAL A 143 1.65 -13.99 8.79
C VAL A 143 1.19 -15.14 7.90
N VAL A 144 1.75 -16.33 8.06
CA VAL A 144 1.39 -17.51 7.24
C VAL A 144 -0.06 -17.94 7.48
N ALA A 145 -0.53 -17.95 8.73
CA ALA A 145 -1.92 -18.28 9.05
C ALA A 145 -2.91 -17.30 8.42
N HIS A 146 -2.59 -16.00 8.42
CA HIS A 146 -3.40 -14.98 7.77
C HIS A 146 -3.43 -15.13 6.25
N LEU A 147 -2.29 -15.38 5.60
CA LEU A 147 -2.26 -15.65 4.16
C LEU A 147 -3.08 -16.90 3.81
N ALA A 148 -2.94 -17.97 4.59
CA ALA A 148 -3.72 -19.18 4.40
C ALA A 148 -5.24 -18.91 4.50
N ASP A 149 -5.67 -18.10 5.48
CA ASP A 149 -7.07 -17.70 5.61
C ASP A 149 -7.56 -16.88 4.40
N LEU A 150 -6.75 -15.92 3.93
CA LEU A 150 -7.06 -15.14 2.73
C LEU A 150 -7.20 -16.00 1.48
N PHE A 151 -6.35 -17.02 1.32
CA PHE A 151 -6.32 -17.90 0.15
C PHE A 151 -7.42 -18.96 0.18
N ILE A 152 -7.64 -19.62 1.32
CA ILE A 152 -8.67 -20.66 1.47
C ILE A 152 -10.07 -20.07 1.23
N ASN A 153 -10.32 -18.87 1.77
CA ASN A 153 -11.61 -18.21 1.63
C ASN A 153 -11.69 -17.31 0.38
N ASN A 154 -10.58 -17.18 -0.36
CA ASN A 154 -10.39 -16.26 -1.48
C ASN A 154 -10.98 -14.85 -1.25
N VAL A 155 -10.81 -14.31 -0.03
CA VAL A 155 -11.46 -13.05 0.42
C VAL A 155 -11.04 -11.86 -0.47
N VAL A 156 -9.83 -11.94 -1.01
CA VAL A 156 -9.21 -10.91 -1.86
C VAL A 156 -9.39 -11.19 -3.37
N ASN A 157 -10.18 -12.21 -3.75
CA ASN A 157 -10.40 -12.68 -5.12
C ASN A 157 -9.12 -12.69 -5.98
N LEU A 158 -8.05 -13.32 -5.49
CA LEU A 158 -6.80 -13.47 -6.26
C LEU A 158 -6.97 -14.49 -7.38
N SER A 159 -6.26 -14.28 -8.47
CA SER A 159 -6.23 -15.30 -9.52
C SER A 159 -5.58 -16.58 -8.97
N PRO A 160 -6.00 -17.80 -9.37
CA PRO A 160 -5.38 -19.03 -8.92
C PRO A 160 -3.87 -19.07 -9.20
N SER A 161 -3.43 -18.54 -10.35
CA SER A 161 -2.01 -18.40 -10.68
C SER A 161 -1.25 -17.47 -9.74
N THR A 162 -1.92 -16.46 -9.18
CA THR A 162 -1.33 -15.55 -8.19
C THR A 162 -1.23 -16.24 -6.84
N ILE A 163 -2.26 -17.00 -6.43
CA ILE A 163 -2.26 -17.77 -5.18
C ILE A 163 -1.15 -18.82 -5.20
N ASP A 164 -1.00 -19.55 -6.31
CA ASP A 164 0.03 -20.59 -6.46
C ASP A 164 1.47 -20.02 -6.50
N ALA A 165 1.62 -18.72 -6.75
CA ALA A 165 2.91 -18.04 -6.86
C ALA A 165 3.39 -17.39 -5.53
N VAL A 166 2.52 -17.30 -4.52
CA VAL A 166 2.83 -16.74 -3.18
C VAL A 166 3.24 -17.84 -2.20
#